data_AF-A0A2J6IFX5-F1
#
_entry.id   AF-A0A2J6IFX5-F1
#
_cell.length_a   1.000
_cell.length_b   1.000
_cell.length_c   1.000
_cell.angle_alpha   90.00
_cell.angle_beta   90.00
_cell.angle_gamma   90.00
#
_symmetry.space_group_name_H-M   'P 1'
#
loop_
_entity.id
_entity.type
_entity.pdbx_description
1 polymer ?
#
loop_
_entity_poly.entity_id
_entity_poly.type
_entity_poly.pdbx_seq_one_letter_code
_entity_poly.pdbx_strand_id
1 'polypeptide(L)'
;MKSDKLEQFVLDNRDGFDDLKPSENLWAKIEQDLPAVKEKKLSITTVLMRVAAVVVIFISSYFFHDFMNNNGENKQQANIPQSESFKTLVEAKMYYSSEIQFKKQELFQLTINTPEIQKSINAELEELDNLFVQLKEDLGDQANNDEVIEAMIQNYRIKLEILNQMLQQIKTKNRKNNNHEEIHHTL
;
A
#
# COMPACT_ATOMS: atom_id res chain seq x y z
N MET A 1 -57.39 8.21 -32.71
CA MET A 1 -56.24 9.10 -32.49
C MET A 1 -55.78 9.58 -33.86
N LYS A 2 -55.57 10.89 -34.05
CA LYS A 2 -55.06 11.43 -35.32
C LYS A 2 -53.54 11.24 -35.31
N SER A 3 -53.02 10.49 -36.28
CA SER A 3 -51.57 10.38 -36.50
C SER A 3 -51.00 11.76 -36.78
N ASP A 4 -49.94 12.11 -36.07
CA ASP A 4 -49.29 13.42 -36.22
C ASP A 4 -48.63 13.50 -37.60
N LYS A 5 -48.59 14.67 -38.24
CA LYS A 5 -48.04 14.80 -39.60
C LYS A 5 -46.56 14.39 -39.67
N LEU A 6 -45.86 14.55 -38.55
CA LEU A 6 -44.48 14.13 -38.37
C LEU A 6 -44.35 12.60 -38.33
N GLU A 7 -45.31 11.90 -37.71
CA GLU A 7 -45.31 10.44 -37.60
C GLU A 7 -45.46 9.79 -38.97
N GLN A 8 -46.38 10.30 -39.81
CA GLN A 8 -46.52 9.84 -41.20
C GLN A 8 -45.26 10.10 -42.02
N PHE A 9 -44.66 11.29 -41.90
CA PHE A 9 -43.43 11.61 -42.61
C PHE A 9 -42.27 10.66 -42.25
N VAL A 10 -42.10 10.33 -40.97
CA VAL A 10 -41.05 9.42 -40.50
C VAL A 10 -41.31 7.99 -40.97
N LEU A 11 -42.56 7.53 -40.94
CA LEU A 11 -42.93 6.18 -41.41
C LEU A 11 -42.76 6.04 -42.93
N ASP A 12 -43.16 7.05 -43.70
CA ASP A 12 -43.08 7.06 -45.17
C ASP A 12 -41.64 7.15 -45.68
N ASN A 13 -40.70 7.65 -44.86
CA ASN A 13 -39.28 7.80 -45.22
C ASN A 13 -38.37 6.83 -44.46
N ARG A 14 -38.93 5.86 -43.72
CA ARG A 14 -38.18 4.93 -42.86
C ARG A 14 -37.05 4.21 -43.60
N ASP A 15 -37.32 3.73 -44.80
CA ASP A 15 -36.33 2.99 -45.61
C ASP A 15 -35.12 3.88 -45.95
N GLY A 16 -35.33 5.19 -46.13
CA GLY A 16 -34.24 6.16 -46.37
C GLY A 16 -33.42 6.52 -45.12
N PHE A 17 -33.91 6.19 -43.91
CA PHE A 17 -33.16 6.36 -42.67
C PHE A 17 -32.30 5.13 -42.32
N ASP A 18 -32.73 3.92 -42.72
CA ASP A 18 -32.07 2.65 -42.36
C ASP A 18 -30.98 2.20 -43.37
N ASP A 19 -30.80 2.93 -44.49
CA ASP A 19 -29.84 2.59 -45.55
C ASP A 19 -28.39 3.05 -45.29
N LEU A 20 -28.17 3.95 -44.34
CA LEU A 20 -26.84 4.50 -44.06
C LEU A 20 -26.06 3.59 -43.11
N LYS A 21 -25.42 2.57 -43.67
CA LYS A 21 -24.42 1.79 -42.93
C LYS A 21 -23.13 2.61 -42.79
N PRO A 22 -22.54 2.70 -41.59
CA PRO A 22 -21.22 3.33 -41.45
C PRO A 22 -20.20 2.58 -42.30
N SER A 23 -19.23 3.29 -42.86
CA SER A 23 -18.14 2.66 -43.61
C SER A 23 -17.42 1.64 -42.72
N GLU A 24 -17.02 0.48 -43.26
CA GLU A 24 -16.31 -0.55 -42.48
C GLU A 24 -15.05 -0.03 -41.78
N ASN A 25 -14.43 1.01 -42.35
CA ASN A 25 -13.25 1.69 -41.82
C ASN A 25 -13.54 2.79 -40.80
N LEU A 26 -14.80 3.02 -40.41
CA LEU A 26 -15.17 4.06 -39.45
C LEU A 26 -14.62 3.72 -38.06
N TRP A 27 -14.70 2.44 -37.66
CA TRP A 27 -14.16 1.96 -36.41
C TRP A 27 -12.63 2.08 -36.33
N ALA A 28 -11.93 1.79 -37.44
CA ALA A 28 -10.49 1.96 -37.53
C ALA A 28 -10.05 3.43 -37.36
N LYS A 29 -10.84 4.39 -37.87
CA LYS A 29 -10.57 5.83 -37.68
C LYS A 29 -10.82 6.28 -36.24
N ILE A 30 -11.89 5.80 -35.61
CA ILE A 30 -12.21 6.11 -34.21
C ILE A 30 -11.13 5.54 -33.28
N GLU A 31 -10.63 4.34 -33.55
CA GLU A 31 -9.54 3.73 -32.79
C GLU A 31 -8.23 4.49 -32.94
N GLN A 32 -7.99 5.11 -34.09
CA GLN A 32 -6.81 5.95 -34.34
C GLN A 32 -6.87 7.31 -33.63
N ASP A 33 -8.06 7.87 -33.46
CA ASP A 33 -8.29 9.16 -32.78
C ASP A 33 -8.47 9.03 -31.26
N LEU A 34 -8.53 7.80 -30.71
CA LEU A 34 -8.53 7.58 -29.28
C LEU A 34 -7.15 7.92 -28.69
N PRO A 35 -7.06 8.79 -27.67
CA PRO A 35 -5.80 9.03 -27.01
C PRO A 35 -5.33 7.71 -26.42
N ALA A 36 -4.17 7.22 -26.87
CA ALA A 36 -3.56 6.03 -26.31
C ALA A 36 -3.55 6.17 -24.78
N VAL A 37 -4.29 5.29 -24.10
CA VAL A 37 -4.25 5.19 -22.64
C VAL A 37 -2.84 4.71 -22.33
N LYS A 38 -1.93 5.67 -22.18
CA LYS A 38 -0.60 5.44 -21.66
C LYS A 38 -0.82 5.03 -20.23
N GLU A 39 -0.99 3.73 -20.01
CA GLU A 39 -0.80 3.18 -18.69
C GLU A 39 0.55 3.68 -18.21
N LYS A 40 0.54 4.51 -17.16
CA LYS A 40 1.75 4.88 -16.45
C LYS A 40 2.22 3.60 -15.78
N LYS A 41 2.93 2.77 -16.54
CA LYS A 41 3.69 1.65 -15.99
C LYS A 41 4.68 2.30 -15.04
N LEU A 42 4.39 2.19 -13.74
CA LEU A 42 5.33 2.59 -12.71
C LEU A 42 6.61 1.82 -13.03
N SER A 43 7.65 2.58 -13.36
CA SER A 43 8.94 2.02 -13.66
C SER A 43 9.46 1.38 -12.38
N ILE A 44 9.27 0.06 -12.26
CA ILE A 44 9.68 -0.73 -11.09
C ILE A 44 11.17 -0.52 -10.87
N THR A 45 11.96 -0.31 -11.92
CA THR A 45 13.39 0.04 -11.83
C THR A 45 13.62 1.41 -11.18
N THR A 46 12.75 2.40 -11.39
CA THR A 46 12.84 3.70 -10.72
C THR A 46 12.41 3.64 -9.26
N VAL A 47 11.43 2.79 -8.92
CA VAL A 47 11.05 2.53 -7.52
C VAL A 47 12.17 1.76 -6.80
N LEU A 48 12.70 0.71 -7.43
CA LEU A 48 13.81 -0.10 -6.89
C LEU A 48 15.10 0.73 -6.72
N MET A 49 15.41 1.63 -7.66
CA MET A 49 16.56 2.54 -7.52
C MET A 49 16.36 3.56 -6.39
N ARG A 50 15.13 4.00 -6.11
CA ARG A 50 14.85 4.89 -4.95
C ARG A 50 14.98 4.16 -3.63
N VAL A 51 14.49 2.92 -3.55
CA VAL A 51 14.64 2.06 -2.37
C VAL A 51 16.13 1.73 -2.13
N ALA A 52 16.86 1.36 -3.18
CA ALA A 52 18.30 1.13 -3.10
C ALA A 52 19.05 2.39 -2.64
N ALA A 53 18.68 3.58 -3.12
CA ALA A 53 19.29 4.84 -2.67
C ALA A 53 19.06 5.09 -1.17
N VAL A 54 17.86 4.79 -0.65
CA VAL A 54 17.56 4.93 0.79
C VAL A 54 18.39 3.94 1.61
N VAL A 55 18.45 2.67 1.22
CA VAL A 55 19.27 1.64 1.89
C VAL A 55 20.75 2.02 1.85
N VAL A 56 21.26 2.50 0.72
CA VAL A 56 22.64 2.98 0.59
C VAL A 56 22.88 4.21 1.47
N ILE A 57 21.92 5.12 1.63
CA ILE A 57 22.04 6.26 2.57
C ILE A 57 22.13 5.75 4.01
N PHE A 58 21.37 4.74 4.41
CA PHE A 58 21.47 4.16 5.77
C PHE A 58 22.81 3.43 5.99
N ILE A 59 23.24 2.61 5.03
CA ILE A 59 24.53 1.89 5.11
C ILE A 59 25.71 2.87 5.05
N SER A 60 25.66 3.87 4.16
CA SER A 60 26.70 4.89 4.08
C SER A 60 26.68 5.83 5.28
N SER A 61 25.52 6.14 5.87
CA SER A 61 25.44 6.88 7.14
C SER A 61 26.06 6.07 8.28
N TYR A 62 25.86 4.75 8.30
CA TYR A 62 26.49 3.83 9.27
C TYR A 62 28.02 3.81 9.11
N PHE A 63 28.52 3.57 7.90
CA PHE A 63 29.97 3.58 7.61
C PHE A 63 30.60 4.97 7.75
N PHE A 64 29.88 6.05 7.44
CA PHE A 64 30.36 7.43 7.60
C PHE A 64 30.40 7.83 9.07
N HIS A 65 29.49 7.32 9.91
CA HIS A 65 29.58 7.48 11.36
C HIS A 65 30.79 6.75 11.92
N ASP A 66 31.04 5.52 11.47
CA ASP A 66 32.22 4.73 11.89
C ASP A 66 33.55 5.38 11.43
N PHE A 67 33.59 5.90 10.20
CA PHE A 67 34.77 6.59 9.66
C PHE A 67 35.01 7.97 10.29
N MET A 68 33.96 8.71 10.67
CA MET A 68 34.06 10.04 11.29
C MET A 68 34.26 9.96 12.82
N ASN A 69 33.78 8.90 13.49
CA ASN A 69 33.88 8.72 14.94
C ASN A 69 35.28 8.28 15.40
N ASN A 70 36.21 8.01 14.48
CA ASN A 70 37.60 7.74 14.84
C ASN A 70 38.41 9.01 15.18
N ASN A 71 37.88 10.20 14.89
CA ASN A 71 38.51 11.48 15.22
C ASN A 71 37.56 12.43 15.96
N GLY A 72 37.52 12.32 17.30
CA GLY A 72 37.32 13.49 18.16
C GLY A 72 35.98 13.65 18.88
N GLU A 73 36.01 13.26 20.15
CA GLU A 73 35.36 13.91 21.32
C GLU A 73 33.87 13.67 21.63
N ASN A 74 33.68 12.96 22.76
CA ASN A 74 32.67 13.18 23.81
C ASN A 74 31.21 13.32 23.36
N LYS A 75 30.59 12.21 22.96
CA LYS A 75 29.16 12.02 23.24
C LYS A 75 29.03 11.29 24.57
N GLN A 76 28.54 12.01 25.58
CA GLN A 76 28.03 11.43 26.81
C GLN A 76 26.93 10.43 26.44
N GLN A 77 27.28 9.15 26.40
CA GLN A 77 26.31 8.07 26.54
C GLN A 77 25.72 8.24 27.94
N ALA A 78 24.49 8.76 28.01
CA ALA A 78 23.69 8.65 29.22
C ALA A 78 23.61 7.16 29.55
N ASN A 79 24.13 6.79 30.71
CA ASN A 79 24.18 5.43 31.21
C ASN A 79 22.75 5.00 31.58
N ILE A 80 21.91 4.74 30.57
CA ILE A 80 20.60 4.11 30.74
C ILE A 80 20.90 2.68 31.21
N PRO A 81 20.35 2.21 32.35
CA PRO A 81 20.62 0.86 32.79
C PRO A 81 20.17 -0.10 31.69
N GLN A 82 21.09 -0.94 31.21
CA GLN A 82 20.91 -2.01 30.24
C GLN A 82 19.61 -2.84 30.43
N SER A 83 19.10 -2.92 31.67
CA SER A 83 17.83 -3.57 32.00
C SER A 83 16.59 -2.82 31.50
N GLU A 84 16.63 -1.50 31.41
CA GLU A 84 15.47 -0.66 31.05
C GLU A 84 15.14 -0.74 29.56
N SER A 85 16.14 -0.69 28.67
CA SER A 85 15.92 -0.86 27.23
C SER A 85 15.35 -2.24 26.92
N PHE A 86 15.94 -3.29 27.50
CA PHE A 86 15.45 -4.65 27.32
C PHE A 86 14.03 -4.84 27.90
N LYS A 87 13.75 -4.25 29.07
CA LYS A 87 12.39 -4.22 29.66
C LYS A 87 11.40 -3.53 28.73
N THR A 88 11.80 -2.42 28.11
CA THR A 88 10.97 -1.69 27.14
C THR A 88 10.68 -2.54 25.90
N LEU A 89 11.65 -3.31 25.41
CA LEU A 89 11.44 -4.27 24.32
C LEU A 89 10.41 -5.36 24.69
N VAL A 90 10.50 -5.90 25.91
CA VAL A 90 9.54 -6.91 26.39
C VAL A 90 8.13 -6.33 26.49
N GLU A 91 7.99 -5.12 27.03
CA GLU A 91 6.71 -4.42 27.11
C GLU A 91 6.14 -4.12 25.71
N ALA A 92 6.97 -3.61 24.82
CA ALA A 92 6.62 -3.35 23.42
C ALA A 92 6.15 -4.64 22.73
N LYS A 93 6.90 -5.74 22.87
CA LYS A 93 6.52 -7.04 22.31
C LYS A 93 5.14 -7.49 22.79
N MET A 94 4.87 -7.40 24.09
CA MET A 94 3.58 -7.79 24.66
C MET A 94 2.43 -6.95 24.10
N TYR A 95 2.60 -5.63 24.07
CA TYR A 95 1.59 -4.71 23.57
C TYR A 95 1.34 -4.88 22.07
N TYR A 96 2.41 -4.75 21.26
CA TYR A 96 2.28 -4.74 19.81
C TYR A 96 1.86 -6.09 19.24
N SER A 97 2.31 -7.22 19.81
CA SER A 97 1.94 -8.53 19.29
C SER A 97 0.43 -8.77 19.36
N SER A 98 -0.22 -8.37 20.46
CA SER A 98 -1.67 -8.47 20.62
C SER A 98 -2.40 -7.58 19.60
N GLU A 99 -1.99 -6.32 19.48
CA GLU A 99 -2.60 -5.36 18.56
C GLU A 99 -2.45 -5.78 17.09
N ILE A 100 -1.26 -6.26 16.71
CA ILE A 100 -0.97 -6.77 15.37
C ILE A 100 -1.86 -7.98 15.06
N GLN A 101 -2.00 -8.91 16.00
CA GLN A 101 -2.86 -10.08 15.82
C GLN A 101 -4.32 -9.68 15.63
N PHE A 102 -4.83 -8.80 16.48
CA PHE A 102 -6.20 -8.30 16.40
C PHE A 102 -6.47 -7.62 15.05
N LYS A 103 -5.60 -6.69 14.63
CA LYS A 103 -5.78 -5.96 13.36
C LYS A 103 -5.62 -6.85 12.15
N LYS A 104 -4.70 -7.82 12.19
CA LYS A 104 -4.55 -8.82 11.11
C LYS A 104 -5.83 -9.64 10.96
N GLN A 105 -6.44 -10.06 12.06
CA GLN A 105 -7.70 -10.79 12.03
C GLN A 105 -8.83 -9.92 11.47
N GLU A 106 -8.99 -8.69 11.96
CA GLU A 106 -9.99 -7.74 11.44
C GLU A 106 -9.83 -7.54 9.93
N LEU A 107 -8.59 -7.36 9.47
CA LEU A 107 -8.26 -7.13 8.08
C LEU A 107 -8.62 -8.33 7.19
N PHE A 108 -8.32 -9.55 7.63
CA PHE A 108 -8.68 -10.77 6.91
C PHE A 108 -10.19 -10.97 6.82
N GLN A 109 -10.94 -10.65 7.87
CA GLN A 109 -12.40 -10.69 7.81
C GLN A 109 -12.96 -9.71 6.76
N LEU A 110 -12.40 -8.50 6.67
CA LEU A 110 -12.85 -7.48 5.71
C LEU A 110 -12.40 -7.75 4.26
N THR A 111 -11.42 -8.64 4.07
CA THR A 111 -10.82 -8.94 2.75
C THR A 111 -11.11 -10.36 2.27
N ILE A 112 -12.05 -11.09 2.88
CA ILE A 112 -12.44 -12.46 2.45
C ILE A 112 -12.69 -12.54 0.94
N ASN A 113 -13.31 -11.49 0.38
CA ASN A 113 -13.68 -11.42 -1.03
C ASN A 113 -12.57 -10.80 -1.93
N THR A 114 -11.37 -10.56 -1.41
CA THR A 114 -10.27 -9.94 -2.17
C THR A 114 -8.91 -10.55 -1.83
N PRO A 115 -8.62 -11.76 -2.33
CA PRO A 115 -7.42 -12.53 -1.97
C PRO A 115 -6.10 -11.87 -2.41
N GLU A 116 -6.11 -11.04 -3.46
CA GLU A 116 -4.91 -10.32 -3.89
C GLU A 116 -4.42 -9.32 -2.83
N ILE A 117 -5.36 -8.64 -2.15
CA ILE A 117 -5.03 -7.75 -1.05
C ILE A 117 -4.37 -8.55 0.06
N GLN A 118 -4.95 -9.67 0.50
CA GLN A 118 -4.34 -10.51 1.54
C GLN A 118 -2.93 -10.98 1.19
N LYS A 119 -2.68 -11.34 -0.07
CA LYS A 119 -1.36 -11.79 -0.53
C LYS A 119 -0.31 -10.69 -0.44
N SER A 120 -0.61 -9.49 -0.93
CA SER A 120 0.33 -8.35 -0.85
C SER A 120 0.70 -8.01 0.61
N ILE A 121 -0.28 -8.07 1.50
CA ILE A 121 -0.09 -7.76 2.91
C ILE A 121 0.75 -8.83 3.60
N ASN A 122 0.46 -10.09 3.34
CA ASN A 122 1.27 -11.17 3.92
C ASN A 122 2.73 -11.06 3.49
N ALA A 123 3.01 -10.68 2.25
CA ALA A 123 4.38 -10.46 1.79
C ALA A 123 5.07 -9.30 2.54
N GLU A 124 4.40 -8.16 2.73
CA GLU A 124 4.96 -7.03 3.50
C GLU A 124 5.21 -7.40 4.98
N LEU A 125 4.28 -8.13 5.60
CA LEU A 125 4.43 -8.58 6.98
C LEU A 125 5.55 -9.62 7.13
N GLU A 126 5.74 -10.48 6.11
CA GLU A 126 6.79 -11.49 6.07
C GLU A 126 8.18 -10.86 5.96
N GLU A 127 8.34 -9.79 5.18
CA GLU A 127 9.58 -9.01 5.12
C GLU A 127 9.95 -8.43 6.48
N LEU A 128 8.97 -7.85 7.19
CA LEU A 128 9.17 -7.34 8.54
C LEU A 128 9.49 -8.45 9.55
N ASP A 129 8.88 -9.63 9.42
CA ASP A 129 9.19 -10.78 10.26
C ASP A 129 10.63 -11.28 10.03
N ASN A 130 11.10 -11.30 8.79
CA ASN A 130 12.48 -11.65 8.47
C ASN A 130 13.48 -10.62 9.02
N LEU A 131 13.17 -9.32 8.91
CA LEU A 131 13.98 -8.26 9.50
C LEU A 131 14.05 -8.40 11.03
N PHE A 132 12.95 -8.77 11.69
CA PHE A 132 12.95 -9.00 13.13
C PHE A 132 13.84 -10.18 13.53
N VAL A 133 13.87 -11.25 12.72
CA VAL A 133 14.77 -12.39 12.96
C VAL A 133 16.23 -11.96 12.86
N GLN A 134 16.60 -11.17 11.85
CA GLN A 134 17.96 -10.63 11.70
C GLN A 134 18.34 -9.74 12.89
N LEU A 135 17.47 -8.81 13.29
CA LEU A 135 17.70 -7.96 14.47
C LEU A 135 17.87 -8.79 15.75
N LYS A 136 17.15 -9.91 15.89
CA LYS A 136 17.32 -10.83 17.02
C LYS A 136 18.68 -11.54 16.98
N GLU A 137 19.16 -11.92 15.79
CA GLU A 137 20.49 -12.52 15.62
C GLU A 137 21.59 -11.50 15.96
N ASP A 138 21.45 -10.25 15.49
CA ASP A 138 22.36 -9.14 15.78
C ASP A 138 22.38 -8.77 17.27
N LEU A 139 21.24 -8.92 17.97
CA LEU A 139 21.16 -8.73 19.42
C LEU A 139 21.91 -9.83 20.18
N GLY A 140 21.88 -11.06 19.68
CA GLY A 140 22.49 -12.23 20.32
C GLY A 140 22.08 -12.38 21.79
N ASP A 141 23.05 -12.71 22.65
CA ASP A 141 22.89 -12.70 24.12
C ASP A 141 23.18 -11.32 24.74
N GLN A 142 23.45 -10.31 23.90
CA GLN A 142 23.87 -8.99 24.35
C GLN A 142 22.69 -8.05 24.48
N ALA A 143 22.08 -8.01 25.65
CA ALA A 143 21.06 -7.01 26.00
C ALA A 143 21.59 -5.55 26.07
N ASN A 144 22.83 -5.28 25.63
CA ASN A 144 23.48 -3.96 25.68
C ASN A 144 23.46 -3.22 24.33
N ASN A 145 22.77 -3.76 23.32
CA ASN A 145 22.64 -3.10 22.03
C ASN A 145 21.30 -2.35 21.95
N ASP A 146 21.27 -1.17 22.58
CA ASP A 146 20.09 -0.30 22.63
C ASP A 146 19.58 0.08 21.22
N GLU A 147 20.49 0.21 20.25
CA GLU A 147 20.14 0.52 18.86
C GLU A 147 19.38 -0.63 18.20
N VAL A 148 19.82 -1.87 18.41
CA VAL A 148 19.10 -3.07 17.93
C VAL A 148 17.77 -3.22 18.65
N ILE A 149 17.71 -2.96 19.96
CA ILE A 149 16.45 -2.97 20.71
C ILE A 149 15.45 -1.96 20.15
N GLU A 150 15.87 -0.71 19.89
CA GLU A 150 14.99 0.29 19.29
C GLU A 150 14.56 -0.13 17.88
N ALA A 151 15.46 -0.67 17.06
CA ALA A 151 15.12 -1.19 15.73
C ALA A 151 14.06 -2.32 15.79
N MET A 152 14.15 -3.20 16.80
CA MET A 152 13.13 -4.24 17.03
C MET A 152 11.78 -3.65 17.44
N ILE A 153 11.76 -2.61 18.28
CA ILE A 153 10.53 -1.90 18.66
C ILE A 153 9.94 -1.18 17.44
N GLN A 154 10.77 -0.56 16.61
CA GLN A 154 10.34 0.10 15.38
C GLN A 154 9.74 -0.89 14.37
N ASN A 155 10.31 -2.09 14.25
CA ASN A 155 9.74 -3.15 13.42
C ASN A 155 8.28 -3.45 13.82
N TYR A 156 8.01 -3.59 15.12
CA TYR A 156 6.65 -3.75 15.63
C TYR A 156 5.73 -2.57 15.31
N ARG A 157 6.23 -1.33 15.47
CA ARG A 157 5.46 -0.11 15.16
C ARG A 157 5.06 -0.04 13.69
N ILE A 158 6.00 -0.32 12.80
CA ILE A 158 5.76 -0.31 11.34
C ILE A 158 4.74 -1.40 10.99
N LYS A 159 4.89 -2.61 11.54
CA LYS A 159 3.94 -3.71 11.33
C LYS A 159 2.51 -3.31 11.71
N LEU A 160 2.36 -2.61 12.84
CA LEU A 160 1.07 -2.10 13.29
C LEU A 160 0.53 -0.99 12.37
N GLU A 161 1.39 -0.08 11.92
CA GLU A 161 1.03 1.02 11.05
C GLU A 161 0.50 0.54 9.71
N ILE A 162 1.19 -0.40 9.06
CA ILE A 162 0.76 -1.02 7.79
C ILE A 162 -0.65 -1.59 7.94
N LEU A 163 -0.88 -2.39 8.98
CA LEU A 163 -2.20 -2.98 9.26
C LEU A 163 -3.29 -1.91 9.45
N ASN A 164 -2.98 -0.84 10.18
CA ASN A 164 -3.92 0.28 10.38
C ASN A 164 -4.25 1.00 9.06
N GLN A 165 -3.24 1.34 8.27
CA GLN A 165 -3.41 2.04 7.00
C GLN A 165 -4.27 1.20 6.05
N MET A 166 -4.04 -0.10 5.99
CA MET A 166 -4.82 -1.01 5.14
C MET A 166 -6.26 -1.14 5.59
N LEU A 167 -6.49 -1.33 6.90
CA LEU A 167 -7.84 -1.32 7.48
C LEU A 167 -8.58 -0.03 7.13
N GLN A 168 -7.91 1.12 7.22
CA GLN A 168 -8.50 2.41 6.88
C GLN A 168 -8.87 2.49 5.39
N GLN A 169 -7.98 2.05 4.49
CA GLN A 169 -8.24 2.04 3.05
C GLN A 169 -9.45 1.16 2.69
N ILE A 170 -9.55 -0.04 3.26
CA ILE A 170 -10.66 -0.96 3.02
C ILE A 170 -11.97 -0.38 3.57
N LYS A 171 -11.98 0.13 4.80
CA LYS A 171 -13.16 0.78 5.39
C LYS A 171 -13.64 1.97 4.55
N THR A 172 -12.70 2.77 4.05
CA THR A 172 -13.01 3.92 3.17
C THR A 172 -13.59 3.47 1.83
N LYS A 173 -13.03 2.42 1.21
CA LYS A 173 -13.56 1.84 -0.03
C LYS A 173 -14.98 1.29 0.16
N ASN A 174 -15.21 0.51 1.22
CA ASN A 174 -16.53 -0.04 1.52
C ASN A 174 -17.57 1.05 1.77
N ARG A 175 -17.21 2.11 2.50
CA ARG A 175 -18.11 3.26 2.73
C ARG A 175 -18.49 3.99 1.45
N LYS A 176 -17.56 4.14 0.50
CA LYS A 176 -17.85 4.76 -0.81
C LYS A 176 -18.78 3.92 -1.67
N ASN A 177 -18.64 2.60 -1.64
CA ASN A 177 -19.50 1.69 -2.39
C ASN A 177 -20.95 1.74 -1.87
N ASN A 178 -21.15 1.70 -0.54
CA ASN A 178 -22.48 1.75 0.06
C ASN A 178 -23.23 3.07 -0.26
N ASN A 179 -22.50 4.19 -0.33
CA ASN A 179 -23.10 5.48 -0.68
C ASN A 179 -23.48 5.60 -2.17
N HIS A 180 -22.90 4.78 -3.05
CA HIS A 180 -23.26 4.76 -4.48
C HIS A 180 -24.51 3.89 -4.74
N GLU A 181 -24.72 2.84 -3.94
CA GLU A 181 -25.90 1.98 -4.08
C GLU A 181 -27.20 2.67 -3.62
N GLU A 182 -27.17 3.54 -2.60
CA GLU A 182 -28.36 4.30 -2.17
C GLU A 182 -28.90 5.29 -3.23
N ILE A 183 -28.03 5.84 -4.08
CA ILE A 183 -28.42 6.82 -5.11
C ILE A 183 -29.14 6.12 -6.28
N HIS A 184 -28.86 4.84 -6.52
CA HIS A 184 -29.50 4.08 -7.61
C HIS A 184 -30.86 3.48 -7.24
N HIS A 185 -31.22 3.43 -5.95
CA HIS A 185 -32.52 2.90 -5.50
C HIS A 185 -33.60 3.97 -5.27
N THR A 186 -33.30 5.25 -5.55
CA THR A 186 -34.22 6.39 -5.31
C THR A 186 -34.73 7.08 -6.58
N LEU A 187 -34.71 6.41 -7.74
CA LEU A 187 -35.32 6.87 -8.99
C LEU A 187 -36.31 5.86 -9.57
#